data_AF-A0A917XS22-F1
#
_entry.id   AF-A0A917XS22-F1
#
_cell.length_a   1.000
_cell.length_b   1.000
_cell.length_c   1.000
_cell.angle_alpha   90.00
_cell.angle_beta   90.00
_cell.angle_gamma   90.00
#
_symmetry.space_group_name_H-M   'P 1'
#
loop_
_entity.id
_entity.type
_entity.pdbx_description
1 polymer ?
#
loop_
_entity_poly.entity_id
_entity_poly.type
_entity_poly.pdbx_seq_one_letter_code
_entity_poly.pdbx_strand_id
1 'polypeptide(L)'
;MSNYGVDTVFEWGDFITAFWAFFVNLPLVTFIHQLGHYLMARLFGGRSEIVLGRGKQLFRIGAVKVNRFYFLDSFCHYESLKVNSKASHILVYAGGVLLNLFSLLLINILIMSNTLPETSFFYQFGYFTIYFMFYSLFPIQYSEKHASDGKQIINILRNKSASNIFD
;
A
#
# COMPACT_ATOMS: atom_id res chain seq x y z
N MET A 1 -20.53 43.80 17.34
CA MET A 1 -19.84 42.74 18.11
C MET A 1 -19.66 41.55 17.19
N SER A 2 -18.41 41.22 16.87
CA SER A 2 -18.06 40.08 16.01
C SER A 2 -18.42 38.79 16.73
N ASN A 3 -19.35 38.02 16.18
CA ASN A 3 -19.57 36.63 16.58
C ASN A 3 -18.35 35.83 16.10
N TYR A 4 -17.29 35.80 16.91
CA TYR A 4 -16.32 34.72 16.85
C TYR A 4 -16.99 33.50 17.48
N GLY A 5 -17.89 32.88 16.72
CA GLY A 5 -18.23 31.49 16.94
C GLY A 5 -16.92 30.72 16.86
N VAL A 6 -16.58 30.01 17.92
CA VAL A 6 -15.50 29.03 17.83
C VAL A 6 -16.05 27.95 16.91
N ASP A 7 -15.71 28.03 15.62
CA ASP A 7 -15.92 26.93 14.69
C ASP A 7 -15.25 25.72 15.34
N THR A 8 -16.05 24.74 15.73
CA THR A 8 -15.53 23.54 16.38
C THR A 8 -14.55 22.87 15.43
N VAL A 9 -13.32 22.61 15.89
CA VAL A 9 -12.24 22.03 15.08
C VAL A 9 -12.60 20.65 14.49
N PHE A 10 -13.61 19.97 15.06
CA PHE A 10 -14.06 18.65 14.64
C PHE A 10 -15.57 18.46 14.90
N GLU A 11 -16.31 18.03 13.87
CA GLU A 11 -17.77 17.86 13.87
C GLU A 11 -18.19 16.39 13.65
N TRP A 12 -19.50 16.12 13.82
CA TRP A 12 -20.05 14.78 13.55
C TRP A 12 -19.86 14.31 12.11
N GLY A 13 -19.86 15.24 11.15
CA GLY A 13 -19.57 14.93 9.74
C GLY A 13 -18.14 14.43 9.52
N ASP A 14 -17.19 14.87 10.34
CA ASP A 14 -15.80 14.45 10.26
C ASP A 14 -15.62 13.00 10.70
N PHE A 15 -16.42 12.51 11.66
CA PHE A 15 -16.42 11.09 12.01
C PHE A 15 -16.85 10.19 10.85
N ILE A 16 -17.88 10.60 10.10
CA ILE A 16 -18.34 9.85 8.91
C ILE A 16 -17.26 9.88 7.84
N THR A 17 -16.66 11.05 7.61
CA THR A 17 -15.56 11.25 6.67
C THR A 17 -14.34 10.39 7.03
N ALA A 18 -13.99 10.31 8.32
CA ALA A 18 -12.94 9.44 8.83
C ALA A 18 -13.28 7.95 8.66
N PHE A 19 -14.54 7.56 8.88
CA PHE A 19 -14.97 6.18 8.69
C PHE A 19 -14.74 5.72 7.24
N TRP A 20 -15.22 6.48 6.25
CA TRP A 20 -14.98 6.15 4.84
C TRP A 20 -13.48 6.18 4.48
N ALA A 21 -12.73 7.11 5.04
CA ALA A 21 -11.28 7.17 4.89
C ALA A 21 -10.59 5.86 5.33
N PHE A 22 -10.89 5.38 6.55
CA PHE A 22 -10.24 4.18 7.10
C PHE A 22 -10.75 2.87 6.50
N PHE A 23 -12.04 2.76 6.21
CA PHE A 23 -12.65 1.49 5.76
C PHE A 23 -12.72 1.34 4.25
N VAL A 24 -12.44 2.41 3.48
CA VAL A 24 -12.42 2.36 2.01
C VAL A 24 -11.12 2.89 1.44
N ASN A 25 -10.74 4.14 1.72
CA ASN A 25 -9.54 4.74 1.11
C ASN A 25 -8.25 4.01 1.52
N LEU A 26 -8.05 3.77 2.81
CA LEU A 26 -6.86 3.07 3.30
C LEU A 26 -6.73 1.65 2.70
N PRO A 27 -7.78 0.79 2.74
CA PRO A 27 -7.80 -0.49 2.04
C PRO A 27 -7.54 -0.43 0.53
N LEU A 28 -8.03 0.62 -0.14
CA LEU A 28 -7.78 0.83 -1.55
C LEU A 28 -6.30 1.12 -1.81
N VAL A 29 -5.70 2.02 -1.03
CA VAL A 29 -4.26 2.34 -1.11
C VAL A 29 -3.40 1.12 -0.80
N THR A 30 -3.73 0.34 0.22
CA THR A 30 -2.98 -0.87 0.57
C THR A 30 -3.13 -1.94 -0.52
N PHE A 31 -4.31 -2.08 -1.12
CA PHE A 31 -4.52 -3.00 -2.23
C PHE A 31 -3.70 -2.61 -3.47
N ILE A 32 -3.72 -1.34 -3.88
CA ILE A 32 -2.89 -0.84 -4.99
C ILE A 32 -1.42 -1.11 -4.69
N HIS A 33 -0.97 -0.89 -3.46
CA HIS A 33 0.39 -1.20 -3.06
C HIS A 33 0.74 -2.70 -3.22
N GLN A 34 -0.09 -3.61 -2.67
CA GLN A 34 0.15 -5.04 -2.80
C GLN A 34 0.07 -5.51 -4.27
N LEU A 35 -0.77 -4.88 -5.07
CA LEU A 35 -0.85 -5.13 -6.50
C LEU A 35 0.46 -4.76 -7.21
N GLY A 36 1.16 -3.72 -6.77
CA GLY A 36 2.46 -3.33 -7.30
C GLY A 36 3.52 -4.42 -7.11
N HIS A 37 3.61 -4.99 -5.90
CA HIS A 37 4.48 -6.15 -5.65
C HIS A 37 4.06 -7.36 -6.49
N TYR A 38 2.76 -7.64 -6.54
CA TYR A 38 2.22 -8.76 -7.31
C TYR A 38 2.59 -8.67 -8.79
N LEU A 39 2.40 -7.51 -9.41
CA LEU A 39 2.71 -7.28 -10.82
C LEU A 39 4.21 -7.44 -11.10
N MET A 40 5.07 -6.90 -10.23
CA MET A 40 6.52 -7.04 -10.38
C MET A 40 6.96 -8.50 -10.18
N ALA A 41 6.43 -9.20 -9.19
CA ALA A 41 6.72 -10.61 -8.98
C ALA A 41 6.32 -11.45 -10.20
N ARG A 42 5.13 -11.19 -10.76
CA ARG A 42 4.65 -11.86 -11.98
C ARG A 42 5.50 -11.54 -13.20
N LEU A 43 5.95 -10.29 -13.36
CA LEU A 43 6.85 -9.87 -14.43
C LEU A 43 8.18 -10.65 -14.41
N PHE A 44 8.71 -10.95 -13.22
CA PHE A 44 9.91 -11.76 -13.04
C PHE A 44 9.66 -13.27 -12.93
N GLY A 45 8.44 -13.72 -13.25
CA GLY A 45 8.06 -15.13 -13.30
C GLY A 45 7.84 -15.79 -11.94
N GLY A 46 7.69 -15.02 -10.87
CA GLY A 46 7.30 -15.50 -9.55
C GLY A 46 5.81 -15.83 -9.48
N ARG A 47 5.47 -16.76 -8.58
CA ARG A 47 4.09 -16.95 -8.12
C ARG A 47 3.86 -16.04 -6.92
N SER A 48 2.76 -15.32 -6.91
CA SER A 48 2.42 -14.39 -5.83
C SER A 48 0.95 -14.47 -5.48
N GLU A 49 0.64 -14.24 -4.21
CA GLU A 49 -0.72 -14.12 -3.66
C GLU A 49 -0.80 -12.82 -2.85
N ILE A 50 -1.85 -12.04 -3.12
CA ILE A 50 -2.19 -10.84 -2.36
C ILE A 50 -3.12 -11.26 -1.24
N VAL A 51 -2.77 -10.91 0.00
CA VAL A 51 -3.63 -11.10 1.16
C VAL A 51 -3.97 -9.74 1.74
N LEU A 52 -5.26 -9.41 1.75
CA LEU A 52 -5.81 -8.22 2.39
C LEU A 52 -6.40 -8.60 3.75
N GLY A 53 -5.92 -7.94 4.79
CA GLY A 53 -6.39 -8.05 6.15
C GLY A 53 -5.87 -9.24 6.94
N ARG A 54 -6.37 -9.31 8.17
CA ARG A 54 -6.12 -10.40 9.12
C ARG A 54 -7.40 -11.13 9.52
N GLY A 55 -7.23 -12.29 10.15
CA GLY A 55 -8.31 -13.13 10.65
C GLY A 55 -8.84 -14.13 9.62
N LYS A 56 -10.08 -14.61 9.83
CA LYS A 56 -10.71 -15.60 8.96
C LYS A 56 -10.92 -15.03 7.55
N GLN A 57 -10.69 -15.86 6.53
CA GLN A 57 -10.99 -15.53 5.14
C GLN A 57 -12.47 -15.20 4.99
N LEU A 58 -12.76 -14.08 4.33
CA LEU A 58 -14.10 -13.73 3.85
C LEU A 58 -14.35 -14.38 2.50
N PHE A 59 -13.47 -14.10 1.54
CA PHE A 59 -13.54 -14.65 0.19
C PHE A 59 -12.15 -14.66 -0.47
N ARG A 60 -12.05 -15.41 -1.57
CA ARG A 60 -10.85 -15.47 -2.42
C ARG A 60 -11.27 -15.38 -3.87
N ILE A 61 -10.61 -14.52 -4.63
CA ILE A 61 -10.80 -14.37 -6.07
C ILE A 61 -9.42 -14.53 -6.72
N GLY A 62 -9.18 -15.70 -7.31
CA GLY A 62 -7.89 -16.04 -7.91
C GLY A 62 -6.73 -15.93 -6.92
N ALA A 63 -5.80 -15.01 -7.21
CA ALA A 63 -4.61 -14.72 -6.40
C ALA A 63 -4.84 -13.66 -5.31
N VAL A 64 -6.07 -13.16 -5.14
CA VAL A 64 -6.41 -12.18 -4.11
C VAL A 64 -7.27 -12.84 -3.04
N LYS A 65 -6.78 -12.83 -1.81
CA LYS A 65 -7.45 -13.32 -0.61
C LYS A 65 -7.83 -12.14 0.27
N VAL A 66 -9.09 -12.09 0.70
CA VAL A 66 -9.60 -11.02 1.57
C VAL A 66 -10.07 -11.62 2.90
N ASN A 67 -9.55 -11.11 4.01
CA ASN A 67 -9.87 -11.52 5.37
C ASN A 67 -10.81 -10.50 6.05
N ARG A 68 -11.45 -10.91 7.16
CA ARG A 68 -12.43 -10.07 7.88
C ARG A 68 -11.93 -8.67 8.22
N PHE A 69 -10.70 -8.56 8.71
CA PHE A 69 -10.11 -7.29 9.08
C PHE A 69 -9.24 -6.75 7.94
N TYR A 70 -9.85 -6.56 6.77
CA TYR A 70 -9.19 -6.15 5.51
C TYR A 70 -8.46 -4.80 5.59
N PHE A 71 -8.84 -3.96 6.55
CA PHE A 71 -8.29 -2.62 6.76
C PHE A 71 -7.09 -2.56 7.73
N LEU A 72 -6.76 -3.65 8.42
CA LEU A 72 -5.69 -3.64 9.44
C LEU A 72 -4.29 -3.84 8.86
N ASP A 73 -4.15 -4.68 7.85
CA ASP A 73 -2.85 -5.10 7.32
C ASP A 73 -3.02 -5.68 5.92
N SER A 74 -1.95 -5.77 5.15
CA SER A 74 -1.95 -6.41 3.84
C SER A 74 -0.55 -6.87 3.47
N PHE A 75 -0.43 -8.00 2.82
CA PHE A 75 0.86 -8.55 2.43
C PHE A 75 0.77 -9.32 1.11
N CYS A 76 1.84 -9.23 0.33
CA CYS A 76 2.04 -9.99 -0.89
C CYS A 76 3.10 -11.06 -0.60
N HIS A 77 2.67 -12.31 -0.55
CA HIS A 77 3.61 -13.42 -0.52
C HIS A 77 4.00 -13.75 -1.95
N TYR A 78 5.29 -13.79 -2.24
CA TYR A 78 5.79 -14.30 -3.50
C TYR A 78 6.81 -15.42 -3.25
N GLU A 79 6.71 -16.46 -4.08
CA GLU A 79 7.67 -17.56 -4.10
C GLU A 79 8.96 -17.15 -4.84
N SER A 80 9.86 -18.10 -5.09
CA SER A 80 11.07 -17.86 -5.86
C SER A 80 10.79 -17.21 -7.23
N LEU A 81 11.60 -16.20 -7.57
CA LEU A 81 11.55 -15.51 -8.86
C LEU A 81 12.33 -16.31 -9.90
N LYS A 82 11.79 -16.44 -11.13
CA LYS A 82 12.50 -17.08 -12.24
C LYS A 82 13.74 -16.25 -12.64
N VAL A 83 13.60 -14.93 -12.68
CA VAL A 83 14.74 -14.01 -12.79
C VAL A 83 15.22 -13.67 -11.40
N ASN A 84 16.24 -14.40 -10.93
CA ASN A 84 16.79 -14.23 -9.59
C ASN A 84 18.02 -13.30 -9.62
N SER A 85 17.79 -11.99 -9.63
CA SER A 85 18.85 -10.98 -9.55
C SER A 85 18.55 -9.99 -8.43
N LYS A 86 19.58 -9.31 -7.92
CA LYS A 86 19.36 -8.24 -6.90
C LYS A 86 18.40 -7.18 -7.41
N ALA A 87 18.48 -6.84 -8.69
CA ALA A 87 17.61 -5.86 -9.32
C ALA A 87 16.15 -6.33 -9.37
N SER A 88 15.87 -7.62 -9.65
CA SER A 88 14.49 -8.12 -9.66
C SER A 88 13.87 -8.08 -8.27
N HIS A 89 14.60 -8.50 -7.23
CA HIS A 89 14.12 -8.38 -5.84
C HIS A 89 13.89 -6.93 -5.42
N ILE A 90 14.81 -6.02 -5.73
CA ILE A 90 14.63 -4.58 -5.45
C ILE A 90 13.38 -4.05 -6.16
N LEU A 91 13.16 -4.41 -7.43
CA LEU A 91 11.99 -3.98 -8.19
C LEU A 91 10.70 -4.57 -7.65
N VAL A 92 10.71 -5.81 -7.15
CA VAL A 92 9.55 -6.39 -6.47
C VAL A 92 9.20 -5.58 -5.22
N TYR A 93 10.16 -5.30 -4.33
CA TYR A 93 9.91 -4.48 -3.13
C TYR A 93 9.57 -3.02 -3.47
N ALA A 94 10.16 -2.44 -4.52
CA ALA A 94 9.81 -1.09 -4.96
C ALA A 94 8.44 -1.03 -5.65
N GLY A 95 7.94 -2.17 -6.17
CA GLY A 95 6.74 -2.25 -6.99
C GLY A 95 5.51 -1.64 -6.34
N GLY A 96 5.31 -1.87 -5.03
CA GLY A 96 4.17 -1.30 -4.32
C GLY A 96 4.20 0.22 -4.25
N VAL A 97 5.36 0.80 -3.96
CA VAL A 97 5.56 2.27 -3.95
C VAL A 97 5.40 2.85 -5.35
N LEU A 98 5.98 2.20 -6.36
CA LEU A 98 5.89 2.65 -7.75
C LEU A 98 4.44 2.66 -8.25
N LEU A 99 3.64 1.64 -7.93
CA LEU A 99 2.24 1.59 -8.35
C LEU A 99 1.38 2.60 -7.58
N ASN A 100 1.65 2.82 -6.29
CA ASN A 100 1.01 3.89 -5.52
C ASN A 100 1.31 5.26 -6.13
N LEU A 101 2.58 5.57 -6.40
CA LEU A 101 2.97 6.82 -7.04
C LEU A 101 2.31 7.00 -8.40
N PHE A 102 2.31 5.94 -9.22
CA PHE A 102 1.62 5.95 -10.52
C PHE A 102 0.13 6.25 -10.37
N SER A 103 -0.55 5.59 -9.43
CA SER A 103 -1.99 5.80 -9.19
C SER A 103 -2.29 7.24 -8.74
N LEU A 104 -1.45 7.82 -7.89
CA LEU A 104 -1.57 9.21 -7.45
C LEU A 104 -1.44 10.18 -8.62
N LEU A 105 -0.42 10.00 -9.46
CA LEU A 105 -0.21 10.84 -10.64
C LEU A 105 -1.36 10.70 -11.63
N LEU A 106 -1.84 9.48 -11.86
CA LEU A 106 -2.97 9.21 -12.75
C LEU A 106 -4.24 9.93 -12.27
N ILE A 107 -4.59 9.82 -10.99
CA ILE A 107 -5.75 10.52 -10.43
C ILE A 107 -5.60 12.04 -10.58
N ASN A 108 -4.42 12.60 -10.31
CA ASN A 108 -4.18 14.04 -10.49
C ASN A 108 -4.39 14.48 -11.94
N ILE A 109 -3.84 13.74 -12.92
CA ILE A 109 -4.03 14.04 -14.35
C ILE A 109 -5.52 13.97 -14.73
N LEU A 110 -6.25 12.96 -14.23
CA LEU A 110 -7.68 12.80 -14.50
C LEU A 110 -8.50 13.97 -13.93
N ILE A 111 -8.17 14.47 -12.74
CA ILE A 111 -8.82 15.65 -12.15
C ILE A 111 -8.47 16.91 -12.97
N MET A 112 -7.19 17.12 -13.32
CA MET A 112 -6.76 18.27 -14.12
C MET A 112 -7.40 18.30 -15.52
N SER A 113 -7.70 17.12 -16.08
CA SER A 113 -8.42 17.00 -17.36
C SER A 113 -9.94 17.15 -17.25
N ASN A 114 -10.48 17.40 -16.05
CA ASN A 114 -11.92 17.42 -15.73
C ASN A 114 -12.65 16.08 -16.00
N THR A 115 -11.91 14.97 -16.08
CA THR A 115 -12.49 13.62 -16.22
C THR A 115 -13.03 13.11 -14.89
N LEU A 116 -12.36 13.45 -13.77
CA LEU A 116 -12.80 13.16 -12.42
C LEU A 116 -13.08 14.45 -11.65
N PRO A 117 -14.12 14.49 -10.79
CA PRO A 117 -14.39 15.63 -9.94
C PRO A 117 -13.36 15.72 -8.81
N GLU A 118 -13.01 16.95 -8.42
CA GLU A 118 -12.27 17.20 -7.19
C GLU A 118 -13.17 16.95 -5.97
N THR A 119 -12.86 15.92 -5.18
CA THR A 119 -13.65 15.52 -4.02
C THR A 119 -12.75 15.22 -2.83
N SER A 120 -13.30 15.30 -1.62
CA SER A 120 -12.60 14.91 -0.39
C SER A 120 -12.08 13.47 -0.44
N PHE A 121 -12.75 12.57 -1.19
CA PHE A 121 -12.30 11.21 -1.40
C PHE A 121 -10.92 11.14 -2.09
N PHE A 122 -10.73 11.85 -3.22
CA PHE A 122 -9.45 11.85 -3.93
C PHE A 122 -8.36 12.60 -3.18
N TYR A 123 -8.74 13.64 -2.41
CA TYR A 123 -7.82 14.32 -1.52
C TYR A 123 -7.27 13.36 -0.45
N GLN A 124 -8.16 12.64 0.25
CA GLN A 124 -7.77 11.61 1.21
C GLN A 124 -6.95 10.50 0.58
N PHE A 125 -7.35 10.02 -0.61
CA PHE A 125 -6.58 9.04 -1.36
C PHE A 125 -5.14 9.49 -1.55
N GLY A 126 -4.92 10.75 -1.94
CA GLY A 126 -3.58 11.32 -2.07
C GLY A 126 -2.79 11.32 -0.75
N TYR A 127 -3.42 11.78 0.34
CA TYR A 127 -2.79 11.79 1.67
C TYR A 127 -2.42 10.38 2.14
N PHE A 128 -3.33 9.42 2.08
CA PHE A 128 -3.04 8.04 2.48
C PHE A 128 -1.99 7.40 1.57
N THR A 129 -1.99 7.71 0.28
CA THR A 129 -0.97 7.19 -0.66
C THR A 129 0.42 7.69 -0.28
N ILE A 130 0.59 9.00 -0.05
CA ILE A 130 1.87 9.58 0.37
C ILE A 130 2.30 9.03 1.73
N TYR A 131 1.38 9.01 2.71
CA TYR A 131 1.61 8.45 4.03
C TYR A 131 2.09 7.00 3.93
N PHE A 132 1.38 6.16 3.19
CA PHE A 132 1.71 4.74 3.05
C PHE A 132 3.05 4.52 2.35
N MET A 133 3.33 5.27 1.27
CA MET A 133 4.63 5.22 0.58
C MET A 133 5.78 5.61 1.51
N PHE A 134 5.61 6.64 2.34
CA PHE A 134 6.63 7.07 3.29
C PHE A 134 6.99 5.94 4.26
N TYR A 135 6.00 5.31 4.91
CA TYR A 135 6.28 4.23 5.86
C TYR A 135 6.77 2.94 5.20
N SER A 136 6.32 2.62 3.98
CA SER A 136 6.84 1.49 3.20
C SER A 136 8.33 1.68 2.87
N LEU A 137 8.76 2.89 2.49
CA LEU A 137 10.16 3.19 2.20
C LEU A 137 11.02 3.42 3.44
N PHE A 138 10.42 3.82 4.57
CA PHE A 138 11.18 4.10 5.77
C PHE A 138 11.71 2.79 6.37
N PRO A 139 13.03 2.62 6.58
CA PRO A 139 13.66 1.30 6.77
C PRO A 139 13.50 0.75 8.20
N ILE A 140 12.30 0.26 8.52
CA ILE A 140 11.91 -0.30 9.82
C ILE A 140 11.84 -1.84 9.76
N GLN A 141 12.22 -2.48 10.87
CA GLN A 141 11.90 -3.87 11.15
C GLN A 141 10.69 -3.90 12.09
N TYR A 142 9.55 -4.44 11.65
CA TYR A 142 8.32 -4.50 12.46
C TYR A 142 8.29 -5.73 13.37
N SER A 143 8.84 -6.86 12.91
CA SER A 143 9.03 -8.09 13.69
C SER A 143 10.17 -8.91 13.09
N GLU A 144 10.55 -10.05 13.67
CA GLU A 144 11.62 -10.89 13.11
C GLU A 144 11.41 -11.27 11.63
N LYS A 145 10.16 -11.54 11.23
CA LYS A 145 9.80 -11.96 9.87
C LYS A 145 9.17 -10.87 9.00
N HIS A 146 8.97 -9.66 9.53
CA HIS A 146 8.34 -8.56 8.78
C HIS A 146 9.17 -7.28 8.87
N ALA A 147 9.65 -6.84 7.71
CA ALA A 147 10.37 -5.60 7.51
C ALA A 147 9.65 -4.72 6.47
N SER A 148 9.86 -3.42 6.50
CA SER A 148 9.36 -2.52 5.45
C SER A 148 10.09 -2.76 4.11
N ASP A 149 9.48 -2.35 3.00
CA ASP A 149 10.09 -2.50 1.68
C ASP A 149 11.44 -1.79 1.57
N GLY A 150 11.53 -0.57 2.11
CA GLY A 150 12.79 0.16 2.16
C GLY A 150 13.87 -0.57 2.96
N LYS A 151 13.50 -1.24 4.06
CA LYS A 151 14.44 -2.07 4.82
C LYS A 151 14.93 -3.26 3.98
N GLN A 152 14.02 -3.93 3.26
CA GLN A 152 14.36 -5.06 2.40
C GLN A 152 15.27 -4.64 1.24
N ILE A 153 14.97 -3.51 0.59
CA ILE A 153 15.81 -2.93 -0.46
C ILE A 153 17.21 -2.62 0.07
N ILE A 154 17.33 -1.98 1.23
CA ILE A 154 18.63 -1.69 1.86
C ILE A 154 19.39 -2.97 2.20
N ASN A 155 18.70 -4.00 2.71
CA ASN A 155 19.33 -5.29 3.04
C ASN A 155 19.93 -5.94 1.79
N ILE A 156 19.21 -5.94 0.66
CA ILE A 156 19.69 -6.44 -0.64
C ILE A 156 20.89 -5.65 -1.13
N LEU A 157 20.82 -4.31 -1.07
CA LEU A 157 21.91 -3.41 -1.50
C LEU A 157 23.18 -3.61 -0.66
N ARG A 158 23.03 -3.88 0.64
CA ARG A 158 24.15 -4.12 1.57
C ARG A 158 24.70 -5.54 1.51
N ASN A 159 24.21 -6.40 0.62
CA ASN A 159 24.62 -7.80 0.50
C ASN A 159 24.53 -8.56 1.84
N LYS A 160 23.64 -8.16 2.75
CA LYS A 160 23.36 -8.97 3.93
C LYS A 160 22.72 -10.25 3.40
N SER A 161 23.40 -11.38 3.59
CA SER A 161 23.07 -12.68 3.02
C SER A 161 21.57 -12.91 2.96
N ALA A 162 21.06 -13.18 1.76
CA ALA A 162 19.67 -13.55 1.49
C ALA A 162 19.23 -14.82 2.25
N SER A 163 20.15 -15.50 2.95
CA SER A 163 19.90 -16.71 3.74
C SER A 163 19.15 -16.49 5.05
N ASN A 164 18.84 -15.25 5.47
CA ASN A 164 18.09 -14.98 6.69
C ASN A 164 16.77 -14.20 6.45
N ILE A 165 16.34 -14.08 5.18
CA ILE A 165 15.16 -13.28 4.80
C ILE A 165 14.01 -14.19 4.34
N PHE A 166 14.28 -15.46 4.00
CA PHE A 166 13.31 -16.36 3.38
C PHE A 166 13.16 -17.73 4.07
N ASP A 167 13.68 -17.90 5.30
CA ASP A 167 13.45 -19.07 6.17
C ASP A 167 12.62 -18.69 7.43
#